data_AF-A0A7Y0SP18-F1
#
_entry.id   AF-A0A7Y0SP18-F1
#
_cell.length_a   1.000
_cell.length_b   1.000
_cell.length_c   1.000
_cell.angle_alpha   90.00
_cell.angle_beta   90.00
_cell.angle_gamma   90.00
#
_symmetry.space_group_name_H-M   'P 1'
#
loop_
_entity.id
_entity.type
_entity.pdbx_description
1 polymer ?
#
loop_
_entity_poly.entity_id
_entity_poly.type
_entity_poly.pdbx_seq_one_letter_code
_entity_poly.pdbx_strand_id
1 'polypeptide(L)'
;GTEESTGILVQVEPLKEFRKLILTFPMPGMDAHYSVKPLSYFAHLLGYEGEGSLMLQLKEKGWITSLSAGGGASGSNYRDFTVSCTLTPNGLDHVDDIVQAVFQYLSMIKQDGL
;
A
#
# COMPACT_ATOMS: atom_id res chain seq x y z
N GLY A 1 9.81 -12.17 -21.05
CA GLY A 1 8.86 -11.12 -21.44
C GLY A 1 7.48 -11.68 -21.28
N THR A 2 6.72 -11.07 -20.38
CA THR A 2 5.28 -11.21 -20.08
C THR A 2 5.08 -10.17 -18.97
N GLU A 3 5.06 -8.87 -19.26
CA GLU A 3 3.98 -8.11 -19.93
C GLU A 3 2.59 -8.43 -19.34
N GLU A 4 1.96 -7.36 -18.84
CA GLU A 4 0.62 -7.24 -18.24
C GLU A 4 0.49 -7.49 -16.72
N SER A 5 1.02 -6.56 -15.90
CA SER A 5 0.29 -6.14 -14.70
C SER A 5 -0.40 -4.82 -15.02
N THR A 6 -1.67 -4.92 -15.36
CA THR A 6 -2.54 -3.78 -15.68
C THR A 6 -2.84 -3.05 -14.38
N GLY A 7 -2.08 -1.99 -14.08
CA GLY A 7 -2.42 -1.07 -13.00
C GLY A 7 -3.74 -0.37 -13.35
N ILE A 8 -4.84 -0.77 -12.72
CA ILE A 8 -6.15 -0.12 -12.91
C ILE A 8 -6.21 1.09 -11.97
N LEU A 9 -6.15 2.31 -12.52
CA LEU A 9 -6.43 3.53 -11.77
C LEU A 9 -7.93 3.83 -11.80
N VAL A 10 -8.58 3.82 -10.65
CA VAL A 10 -9.99 4.21 -10.52
C VAL A 10 -10.05 5.55 -9.79
N GLN A 11 -10.45 6.61 -10.52
CA GLN A 11 -10.72 7.92 -9.94
C GLN A 11 -12.22 8.07 -9.71
N VAL A 12 -12.63 8.36 -8.47
CA VAL A 12 -14.01 8.62 -8.10
C VAL A 12 -14.05 10.00 -7.45
N GLU A 13 -15.02 10.83 -7.83
CA GLU A 13 -15.30 12.12 -7.18
C GLU A 13 -16.45 11.95 -6.18
N PRO A 14 -16.19 11.78 -4.87
CA PRO A 14 -17.24 11.59 -3.87
C PRO A 14 -17.91 12.90 -3.46
N LEU A 15 -19.23 12.85 -3.21
CA LEU A 15 -20.05 13.94 -2.64
C LEU A 15 -19.60 14.40 -1.23
N LYS A 16 -18.73 13.64 -0.56
CA LYS A 16 -17.98 14.02 0.64
C LYS A 16 -16.51 14.03 0.25
N GLU A 17 -15.75 15.09 0.52
CA GLU A 17 -14.31 15.17 0.25
C GLU A 17 -13.53 14.04 0.95
N PHE A 18 -13.43 12.89 0.28
CA PHE A 18 -12.71 11.74 0.77
C PHE A 18 -11.74 11.29 -0.31
N ARG A 19 -10.50 11.77 -0.20
CA ARG A 19 -9.42 11.47 -1.15
C ARG A 19 -8.69 10.24 -0.65
N LYS A 20 -8.75 9.14 -1.39
CA LYS A 20 -8.11 7.89 -0.99
C LYS A 20 -7.34 7.28 -2.15
N LEU A 21 -6.07 6.96 -1.91
CA LEU A 21 -5.25 6.13 -2.77
C LEU A 21 -5.27 4.70 -2.22
N ILE A 22 -5.58 3.73 -3.08
CA ILE A 22 -5.62 2.31 -2.72
C ILE A 22 -4.72 1.56 -3.70
N LEU A 23 -3.66 0.94 -3.18
CA LEU A 23 -2.78 0.05 -3.91
C LEU A 23 -3.12 -1.39 -3.53
N THR A 24 -3.55 -2.19 -4.51
CA THR A 24 -3.94 -3.59 -4.31
C THR A 24 -2.95 -4.50 -5.03
N PHE A 25 -2.36 -5.40 -4.27
CA PHE A 25 -1.41 -6.39 -4.74
C PHE A 25 -2.10 -7.77 -4.70
N PRO A 26 -2.49 -8.33 -5.86
CA PRO A 26 -3.09 -9.65 -5.91
C PRO A 26 -2.04 -10.71 -5.57
N MET A 27 -2.36 -11.63 -4.65
CA MET A 27 -1.50 -12.75 -4.29
C MET A 27 -2.15 -14.07 -4.75
N PRO A 28 -1.39 -14.98 -5.38
CA PRO A 28 -1.94 -16.27 -5.77
C PRO A 28 -2.42 -17.04 -4.52
N GLY A 29 -3.60 -17.66 -4.60
CA GLY A 29 -4.13 -18.51 -3.55
C GLY A 29 -3.21 -19.71 -3.35
N MET A 30 -2.36 -19.67 -2.32
CA MET A 30 -1.39 -20.74 -2.04
C MET A 30 -1.49 -21.18 -0.59
N ASP A 31 -2.51 -21.96 -0.27
CA ASP A 31 -2.69 -22.65 1.02
C ASP A 31 -1.53 -23.62 1.37
N ALA A 32 -0.69 -24.01 0.40
CA ALA A 32 0.35 -25.03 0.60
C ALA A 32 1.73 -24.50 1.02
N HIS A 33 2.05 -23.21 0.83
CA HIS A 33 3.41 -22.69 1.03
C HIS A 33 3.50 -21.44 1.92
N TYR A 34 2.39 -21.04 2.53
CA TYR A 34 2.29 -19.85 3.37
C TYR A 34 2.78 -20.08 4.81
N SER A 35 3.88 -20.82 4.98
CA SER A 35 4.38 -21.21 6.32
C SER A 35 5.02 -20.07 7.12
N VAL A 36 5.23 -18.90 6.54
CA VAL A 36 5.76 -17.71 7.23
C VAL A 36 4.87 -16.57 6.79
N LYS A 37 4.12 -15.90 7.68
CA LYS A 37 3.10 -14.89 7.34
C LYS A 37 3.74 -13.57 6.84
N PRO A 38 4.13 -13.42 5.56
CA PRO A 38 4.94 -12.29 5.11
C PRO A 38 4.06 -11.04 5.05
N LEU A 39 2.78 -11.20 4.71
CA LEU A 39 1.81 -10.11 4.66
C LEU A 39 1.55 -9.47 6.03
N SER A 40 1.60 -10.23 7.12
CA SER A 40 1.48 -9.65 8.47
C SER A 40 2.69 -8.81 8.83
N TYR A 41 3.87 -9.22 8.35
CA TYR A 41 5.11 -8.48 8.50
C TYR A 41 5.09 -7.19 7.67
N PHE A 42 4.75 -7.26 6.38
CA PHE A 42 4.57 -6.07 5.54
C PHE A 42 3.50 -5.11 6.09
N ALA A 43 2.37 -5.64 6.58
CA ALA A 43 1.32 -4.84 7.21
C ALA A 43 1.83 -4.10 8.45
N HIS A 44 2.61 -4.78 9.29
CA HIS A 44 3.17 -4.18 10.50
C HIS A 44 4.19 -3.08 10.18
N LEU A 45 5.07 -3.31 9.20
CA LEU A 45 6.11 -2.35 8.82
C LEU A 45 5.54 -1.13 8.08
N LEU A 46 4.58 -1.33 7.20
CA LEU A 46 3.91 -0.24 6.50
C LEU A 46 2.97 0.53 7.44
N GLY A 47 2.33 -0.16 8.39
CA GLY A 47 1.47 0.45 9.41
C GLY A 47 2.23 1.03 10.60
N TYR A 48 3.56 0.99 10.61
CA TYR A 48 4.37 1.61 11.66
C TYR A 48 4.27 3.14 11.54
N GLU A 49 3.99 3.82 12.66
CA GLU A 49 3.81 5.29 12.69
C GLU A 49 4.97 6.04 13.37
N GLY A 50 6.06 5.35 13.71
CA GLY A 50 7.19 5.94 14.43
C GLY A 50 8.18 6.68 13.53
N GLU A 51 9.29 7.11 14.14
CA GLU A 51 10.36 7.82 13.47
C GLU A 51 10.96 6.97 12.34
N GLY A 52 11.17 7.60 11.17
CA GLY A 52 11.64 6.91 9.96
C GLY A 52 10.58 6.10 9.21
N SER A 53 9.32 6.08 9.67
CA SER A 53 8.24 5.39 8.94
C SER A 53 7.85 6.10 7.64
N LEU A 54 7.39 5.31 6.66
CA LEU A 54 6.78 5.82 5.44
C LEU A 54 5.60 6.77 5.75
N MET A 55 4.79 6.41 6.75
CA MET A 55 3.65 7.24 7.16
C MET A 55 4.08 8.62 7.66
N LEU A 56 5.12 8.69 8.50
CA LEU A 56 5.64 9.96 9.01
C LEU A 56 6.19 10.82 7.85
N GLN A 57 7.00 10.24 6.97
CA GLN A 57 7.56 10.96 5.81
C GLN A 57 6.49 11.58 4.90
N LEU A 58 5.43 10.82 4.60
CA LEU A 58 4.33 11.29 3.75
C LEU A 58 3.44 12.32 4.48
N LYS A 59 3.30 12.20 5.81
CA LYS A 59 2.61 13.20 6.66
C LYS A 59 3.37 14.51 6.75
N GLU A 60 4.70 14.48 6.94
CA GLU A 60 5.55 15.67 7.03
C GLU A 60 5.55 16.48 5.73
N LYS A 61 5.46 15.80 4.58
CA LYS A 61 5.25 16.44 3.27
C LYS A 61 3.84 17.02 3.08
N GLY A 62 2.93 16.76 4.02
CA GLY A 62 1.54 17.19 3.94
C GLY A 62 0.76 16.50 2.84
N TRP A 63 1.16 15.30 2.41
CA TRP A 63 0.53 14.55 1.31
C TRP A 63 -0.59 13.63 1.79
N ILE A 64 -0.45 13.07 3.00
CA ILE A 64 -1.45 12.15 3.56
C ILE A 64 -1.82 12.52 5.00
N THR A 65 -3.00 12.08 5.44
CA THR A 65 -3.44 12.15 6.84
C THR A 65 -3.38 10.80 7.55
N SER A 66 -3.46 9.70 6.81
CA SER A 66 -3.32 8.34 7.35
C SER A 66 -2.83 7.36 6.29
N LEU A 67 -2.17 6.30 6.75
CA LEU A 67 -1.77 5.15 5.95
C LEU A 67 -2.16 3.88 6.72
N SER A 68 -2.71 2.90 6.02
CA SER A 68 -2.94 1.56 6.57
C SER A 68 -2.57 0.49 5.55
N ALA A 69 -2.10 -0.66 6.04
CA ALA A 69 -1.72 -1.79 5.21
C ALA A 69 -2.21 -3.10 5.83
N GLY A 70 -2.70 -4.04 5.02
CA GLY A 70 -3.24 -5.29 5.52
C GLY A 70 -3.77 -6.24 4.46
N GLY A 71 -4.10 -7.46 4.87
CA GLY A 71 -4.79 -8.43 4.02
C GLY A 71 -6.18 -7.90 3.67
N GLY A 72 -6.42 -7.69 2.38
CA GLY A 72 -7.68 -7.24 1.81
C GLY A 72 -8.72 -8.37 1.75
N ALA A 73 -9.56 -8.36 0.71
CA ALA A 73 -10.54 -9.41 0.48
C ALA A 73 -9.84 -10.79 0.45
N SER A 74 -10.44 -11.74 1.17
CA SER A 74 -9.94 -13.12 1.28
C SER A 74 -11.04 -14.05 0.78
N GLY A 75 -10.80 -14.69 -0.37
CA GLY A 75 -11.64 -15.77 -0.90
C GLY A 75 -10.91 -17.11 -0.77
N SER A 76 -11.63 -18.21 -0.95
CA SER A 76 -11.05 -19.57 -0.88
C SER A 76 -9.90 -19.82 -1.87
N ASN A 77 -9.75 -18.99 -2.92
CA ASN A 77 -8.74 -19.18 -3.98
C ASN A 77 -7.88 -17.92 -4.26
N TYR A 78 -8.06 -16.83 -3.52
CA TYR A 78 -7.26 -15.61 -3.72
C TYR A 78 -7.19 -14.77 -2.45
N ARG A 79 -6.09 -14.04 -2.31
CA ARG A 79 -5.87 -13.12 -1.21
C ARG A 79 -5.23 -11.87 -1.76
N ASP A 80 -5.76 -10.71 -1.40
CA ASP A 80 -5.14 -9.45 -1.78
C ASP A 80 -4.41 -8.84 -0.58
N PHE A 81 -3.36 -8.07 -0.87
CA PHE A 81 -2.78 -7.14 0.09
C PHE A 81 -3.08 -5.71 -0.35
N THR A 82 -3.50 -4.88 0.58
CA THR A 82 -3.90 -3.51 0.26
C THR A 82 -3.13 -2.52 1.11
N VAL A 83 -2.61 -1.47 0.46
CA VAL A 83 -2.10 -0.26 1.11
C VAL A 83 -3.07 0.88 0.80
N SER A 84 -3.58 1.52 1.84
CA SER A 84 -4.58 2.57 1.77
C SER A 84 -4.04 3.85 2.37
N CYS A 85 -4.01 4.94 1.59
CA CYS A 85 -3.62 6.26 2.07
C CYS A 85 -4.81 7.22 1.97
N THR A 86 -5.09 7.97 3.03
CA THR A 86 -6.02 9.11 2.98
C THR A 86 -5.23 10.34 2.59
N LEU A 87 -5.54 10.93 1.43
CA LEU A 87 -4.79 12.03 0.85
C LEU A 87 -5.29 13.39 1.36
N THR A 88 -4.40 14.35 1.48
CA THR A 88 -4.75 15.78 1.57
C THR A 88 -5.10 16.33 0.18
N PRO A 89 -5.60 17.57 0.04
CA PRO A 89 -5.70 18.21 -1.27
C PRO A 89 -4.35 18.23 -2.01
N ASN A 90 -3.27 18.59 -1.31
CA ASN A 90 -1.91 18.61 -1.86
C ASN A 90 -1.44 17.21 -2.29
N GLY A 91 -1.83 16.17 -1.55
CA GLY A 91 -1.47 14.79 -1.88
C GLY A 91 -2.05 14.28 -3.21
N LEU A 92 -3.09 14.91 -3.75
CA LEU A 92 -3.63 14.54 -5.08
C LEU A 92 -2.66 14.87 -6.21
N ASP A 93 -1.90 15.96 -6.08
CA ASP A 93 -0.91 16.38 -7.07
C ASP A 93 0.39 15.57 -6.99
N HIS A 94 0.50 14.73 -5.95
CA HIS A 94 1.69 13.93 -5.63
C HIS A 94 1.40 12.42 -5.58
N VAL A 95 0.34 11.96 -6.25
CA VAL A 95 -0.03 10.53 -6.22
C VAL A 95 1.12 9.66 -6.71
N ASP A 96 1.78 10.01 -7.81
CA ASP A 96 2.91 9.23 -8.35
C ASP A 96 4.09 9.17 -7.37
N ASP A 97 4.40 10.28 -6.68
CA ASP A 97 5.43 10.33 -5.66
C ASP A 97 5.09 9.42 -4.46
N ILE A 98 3.82 9.42 -4.03
CA ILE A 98 3.33 8.57 -2.94
C ILE A 98 3.44 7.10 -3.35
N VAL A 99 3.03 6.75 -4.57
CA VAL A 99 3.14 5.39 -5.10
C VAL A 99 4.59 4.96 -5.15
N GLN A 100 5.49 5.81 -5.66
CA GLN A 100 6.93 5.53 -5.71
C GLN A 100 7.51 5.30 -4.31
N ALA A 101 7.14 6.12 -3.33
CA ALA A 101 7.59 5.97 -1.94
C ALA A 101 7.14 4.64 -1.34
N VAL A 102 5.90 4.19 -1.61
CA VAL A 102 5.41 2.86 -1.19
C VAL A 102 6.26 1.74 -1.80
N PHE A 103 6.55 1.80 -3.11
CA PHE A 103 7.37 0.78 -3.77
C PHE A 103 8.84 0.79 -3.30
N GLN A 104 9.40 1.97 -3.03
CA GLN A 104 10.74 2.09 -2.45
C GLN A 104 10.80 1.46 -1.07
N TYR A 105 9.83 1.75 -0.20
CA TYR A 105 9.75 1.16 1.13
C TYR A 105 9.61 -0.37 1.08
N LEU A 106 8.74 -0.90 0.20
CA LEU A 106 8.64 -2.34 -0.04
C LEU A 106 9.95 -2.96 -0.54
N SER A 107 10.70 -2.24 -1.38
CA SER A 107 12.00 -2.70 -1.90
C SER A 107 13.05 -2.74 -0.79
N MET A 108 13.07 -1.75 0.10
CA MET A 108 13.95 -1.72 1.27
C MET A 108 13.68 -2.90 2.21
N ILE A 109 12.39 -3.18 2.52
CA ILE A 109 12.02 -4.34 3.34
C ILE A 109 12.53 -5.64 2.70
N LYS A 110 12.42 -5.77 1.38
CA LYS A 110 12.89 -6.95 0.64
C LYS A 110 14.42 -7.10 0.68
N GLN A 111 15.17 -6.00 0.65
CA GLN A 111 16.64 -6.02 0.60
C GLN A 111 17.26 -6.21 1.98
N ASP A 112 16.76 -5.52 2.99
CA ASP A 112 17.40 -5.43 4.30
C ASP A 112 16.78 -6.37 5.35
N GLY A 113 15.65 -7.04 5.06
CA GLY A 113 14.99 -7.96 6.00
C GLY A 113 14.56 -7.29 7.31
N LEU A 114 14.21 -6.00 7.22
CA LEU A 114 13.75 -5.15 8.30
C LEU A 114 12.25 -5.33 8.52
#